data_AF-A0A2H9PVE3-F1
#
_entry.id   AF-A0A2H9PVE3-F1
#
_cell.length_a   1.000
_cell.length_b   1.000
_cell.length_c   1.000
_cell.angle_alpha   90.00
_cell.angle_beta   90.00
_cell.angle_gamma   90.00
#
_symmetry.space_group_name_H-M   'P 1'
#
loop_
_entity.id
_entity.type
_entity.pdbx_description
1 polymer ?
#
loop_
_entity_poly.entity_id
_entity_poly.type
_entity_poly.pdbx_seq_one_letter_code
_entity_poly.pdbx_strand_id
1 'polypeptide(L)' 'TSLQEQQEYIVSSLPGIGAGIAPKLLVEFGSVRKIMSASEHELQLAKLVGPKKAQEITRVLDAAYDEGNETRC' A
#
# COMPACT_ATOMS: atom_id res chain seq x y z
N THR A 1 -15.50 13.88 5.34
CA THR A 1 -14.77 12.78 4.69
C THR A 1 -15.72 11.63 4.45
N SER A 2 -15.87 11.21 3.20
CA SER A 2 -16.67 10.03 2.81
C SER A 2 -15.88 8.73 2.99
N LEU A 3 -16.57 7.58 2.99
CA LEU A 3 -15.91 6.28 3.05
C LEU A 3 -14.94 6.07 1.87
N GLN A 4 -15.34 6.51 0.69
CA GLN A 4 -14.50 6.43 -0.51
C GLN A 4 -13.22 7.26 -0.35
N GLU A 5 -13.34 8.51 0.10
CA GLU A 5 -12.19 9.39 0.34
C GLU A 5 -11.24 8.81 1.38
N GLN A 6 -11.76 8.17 2.43
CA GLN A 6 -10.93 7.50 3.44
C GLN A 6 -10.17 6.32 2.85
N GLN A 7 -10.81 5.50 2.02
CA GLN A 7 -10.17 4.37 1.37
C GLN A 7 -9.06 4.82 0.41
N GLU A 8 -9.35 5.81 -0.43
CA GLU A 8 -8.38 6.40 -1.36
C GLU A 8 -7.20 7.02 -0.61
N TYR A 9 -7.47 7.74 0.48
CA TYR A 9 -6.43 8.33 1.33
C TYR A 9 -5.47 7.27 1.89
N ILE A 10 -5.99 6.22 2.52
CA ILE A 10 -5.17 5.13 3.08
C ILE A 10 -4.31 4.49 2.00
N VAL A 11 -4.89 4.13 0.85
CA VAL A 11 -4.16 3.47 -0.23
C VAL A 11 -3.13 4.41 -0.87
N SER A 12 -3.44 5.72 -0.96
CA SER A 12 -2.50 6.73 -1.48
C SER A 12 -1.32 7.04 -0.56
N SER A 13 -1.32 6.52 0.68
CA SER A 13 -0.17 6.64 1.57
C SER A 13 0.91 5.57 1.32
N LEU A 14 0.60 4.56 0.51
CA LEU A 14 1.54 3.49 0.19
C LEU A 14 2.67 3.98 -0.74
N PRO A 15 3.89 3.44 -0.60
CA PRO A 15 5.03 3.80 -1.44
C PRO A 15 4.71 3.71 -2.94
N GLY A 16 4.90 4.82 -3.66
CA GLY A 16 4.69 4.87 -5.11
C GLY A 16 3.22 4.83 -5.58
N ILE A 17 2.25 4.92 -4.66
CA ILE A 17 0.81 4.98 -4.94
C ILE A 17 0.29 6.38 -4.63
N GLY A 18 0.05 7.20 -5.65
CA GLY A 18 -0.55 8.53 -5.47
C GLY A 18 -2.08 8.54 -5.58
N ALA A 19 -2.70 9.70 -5.35
CA ALA A 19 -4.15 9.91 -5.45
C ALA A 19 -4.77 9.51 -6.81
N GLY A 20 -4.00 9.56 -7.90
CA GLY A 20 -4.49 9.12 -9.22
C GLY A 20 -4.45 7.60 -9.45
N ILE A 21 -3.71 6.86 -8.62
CA ILE A 21 -3.54 5.40 -8.72
C ILE A 21 -4.41 4.69 -7.70
N ALA A 22 -4.54 5.22 -6.48
CA ALA A 22 -5.32 4.66 -5.39
C ALA A 22 -6.75 4.21 -5.79
N PRO A 23 -7.59 5.04 -6.44
CA PRO A 23 -8.94 4.63 -6.84
C PRO A 23 -8.94 3.47 -7.84
N LYS A 24 -7.96 3.42 -8.75
CA LYS A 24 -7.84 2.35 -9.77
C LYS A 24 -7.48 1.02 -9.12
N LEU A 25 -6.56 1.05 -8.15
CA LEU A 25 -6.18 -0.10 -7.33
C LEU A 25 -7.35 -0.60 -6.47
N LEU A 26 -8.13 0.33 -5.89
CA LEU A 26 -9.33 -0.02 -5.12
C LEU A 26 -10.41 -0.66 -5.98
N VAL A 27 -10.58 -0.23 -7.24
CA VAL A 27 -11.50 -0.87 -8.18
C VAL A 27 -11.04 -2.28 -8.56
N GLU A 28 -9.73 -2.48 -8.74
CA GLU A 28 -9.16 -3.77 -9.14
C GLU A 28 -9.19 -4.82 -8.01
N PHE A 29 -8.80 -4.43 -6.79
CA PHE A 29 -8.78 -5.33 -5.63
C PHE A 29 -10.12 -5.39 -4.89
N GLY A 30 -10.92 -4.32 -4.95
CA GLY A 30 -12.26 -4.22 -4.36
C GLY A 30 -12.29 -3.78 -2.88
N SER A 31 -11.17 -3.74 -2.16
CA SER A 31 -11.11 -3.12 -0.82
C SER A 31 -9.68 -2.84 -0.37
N VAL A 32 -9.53 -1.91 0.59
CA VAL A 32 -8.25 -1.63 1.27
C VAL A 32 -7.64 -2.90 1.88
N ARG A 33 -8.46 -3.72 2.57
CA ARG A 33 -8.00 -4.97 3.19
C ARG A 33 -7.38 -5.92 2.17
N LYS A 34 -8.00 -6.08 0.99
CA LYS A 34 -7.47 -6.96 -0.05
C LYS A 34 -6.14 -6.46 -0.62
N ILE A 35 -5.94 -5.13 -0.72
CA ILE A 35 -4.67 -4.55 -1.13
C ILE A 35 -3.58 -4.81 -0.08
N MET A 36 -3.88 -4.55 1.20
CA MET A 36 -2.90 -4.68 2.28
C MET A 36 -2.56 -6.13 2.66
N SER A 37 -3.36 -7.10 2.20
CA SER A 37 -3.09 -8.53 2.40
C SER A 37 -2.64 -9.23 1.12
N ALA A 38 -2.48 -8.51 0.02
CA ALA A 38 -2.01 -9.06 -1.24
C ALA A 38 -0.52 -9.41 -1.15
N SER A 39 -0.16 -10.57 -1.70
CA SER A 39 1.24 -10.94 -1.90
C SER A 39 1.92 -10.00 -2.89
N GLU A 40 3.25 -9.94 -2.86
CA GLU A 40 4.03 -9.15 -3.81
C GLU A 40 3.67 -9.50 -5.27
N HIS A 41 3.49 -10.80 -5.57
CA HIS A 41 3.10 -11.26 -6.90
C HIS A 41 1.70 -10.76 -7.31
N GLU A 42 0.71 -10.80 -6.42
CA GLU A 42 -0.63 -10.27 -6.69
C GLU A 42 -0.60 -8.76 -6.93
N LEU A 43 0.21 -8.02 -6.16
CA LEU A 43 0.42 -6.59 -6.37
C LEU A 43 1.03 -6.32 -7.75
N GLN A 44 1.99 -7.12 -8.21
CA GLN A 44 2.63 -6.96 -9.52
C GLN A 44 1.68 -7.21 -10.72
N LEU A 45 0.62 -8.00 -10.53
CA LEU A 45 -0.37 -8.23 -11.58
C LEU A 45 -1.24 -7.00 -11.84
N ALA A 46 -1.33 -6.09 -10.86
CA ALA A 46 -2.05 -4.84 -11.02
C ALA A 46 -1.35 -3.95 -12.05
N LYS A 47 -2.09 -3.50 -13.06
CA LYS A 47 -1.52 -2.78 -14.24
C LYS A 47 -0.65 -1.57 -13.92
N LEU A 48 -0.81 -0.98 -12.73
CA LEU A 48 -0.16 0.26 -12.30
C LEU A 48 0.93 0.06 -11.24
N VAL A 49 1.17 -1.20 -10.84
CA VAL A 49 2.14 -1.56 -9.81
C VAL A 49 3.20 -2.46 -10.44
N GLY A 50 4.36 -1.88 -10.74
CA GLY A 50 5.52 -2.64 -11.19
C GLY A 50 6.24 -3.34 -10.04
N PRO A 51 7.23 -4.21 -10.34
CA PRO A 51 7.95 -5.03 -9.36
C PRO A 51 8.57 -4.20 -8.23
N LYS A 52 9.17 -3.06 -8.57
CA LYS A 52 9.76 -2.16 -7.56
C LYS A 52 8.73 -1.64 -6.56
N LYS A 53 7.56 -1.22 -7.03
CA LYS A 53 6.49 -0.70 -6.16
C LYS A 53 5.91 -1.80 -5.30
N ALA A 54 5.66 -2.98 -5.89
CA ALA A 54 5.17 -4.13 -5.15
C ALA A 54 6.11 -4.50 -4.00
N GLN A 55 7.41 -4.58 -4.27
CA GLN A 55 8.43 -4.85 -3.26
C GLN A 55 8.44 -3.79 -2.14
N GLU A 56 8.39 -2.50 -2.48
CA GLU A 56 8.35 -1.41 -1.48
C GLU A 56 7.09 -1.45 -0.63
N ILE A 57 5.92 -1.71 -1.24
CA ILE A 57 4.64 -1.84 -0.53
C ILE A 57 4.69 -3.01 0.44
N THR A 58 5.06 -4.21 -0.04
CA THR A 58 5.17 -5.42 0.79
C THR A 58 6.15 -5.20 1.94
N ARG A 59 7.30 -4.55 1.68
CA ARG A 59 8.27 -4.24 2.73
C ARG A 59 7.68 -3.39 3.86
N VAL A 60 6.88 -2.37 3.53
CA VAL A 60 6.26 -1.51 4.56
C VAL A 60 5.16 -2.24 5.33
N LEU A 61 4.40 -3.11 4.66
CA LEU A 61 3.31 -3.86 5.28
C LEU A 61 3.81 -4.98 6.20
N ASP A 62 4.92 -5.63 5.85
CA ASP A 62 5.44 -6.80 6.55
C ASP A 62 6.53 -6.48 7.57
N ALA A 63 7.19 -5.33 7.45
CA ALA A 63 8.25 -4.95 8.40
C ALA A 63 7.67 -4.79 9.81
N ALA A 64 8.37 -5.36 10.79
CA ALA A 64 8.10 -5.04 12.18
C ALA A 64 8.28 -3.53 12.40
N TYR A 65 7.34 -2.92 13.12
CA TYR A 65 7.48 -1.53 13.53
C TYR A 65 8.68 -1.40 14.47
N ASP A 66 9.67 -0.63 14.05
CA ASP A 66 10.79 -0.24 14.88
C ASP A 66 10.48 1.14 15.48
N GLU A 67 10.20 1.18 16.78
CA GLU A 67 9.95 2.42 17.53
C GLU A 67 11.17 3.36 17.55
N GLY A 68 12.31 2.94 16.98
CA GLY A 68 13.51 3.77 16.95
C GLY A 68 13.94 4.08 18.37
N ASN A 69 14.22 3.05 19.17
CA ASN A 69 14.88 3.27 20.45
C ASN A 69 16.30 3.77 20.12
N GLU A 70 16.44 5.09 20.04
CA GLU A 70 17.69 5.79 20.22
C GLU A 70 18.45 5.04 21.30
N THR A 71 19.61 4.50 20.94
CA THR A 71 20.54 4.00 21.94
C THR A 71 20.81 5.18 22.87
N ARG A 72 20.12 5.23 24.01
CA ARG A 72 20.45 6.11 25.12
C ARG A 72 21.75 5.55 25.68
N CYS A 73 22.86 5.95 25.06
CA CYS A 73 24.19 5.89 25.66
C CYS A 73 24.24 6.79 26.89
#